data_AF-A0A1P9WVK8-F1
#
_entry.id   AF-A0A1P9WVK8-F1
#
_cell.length_a   1.000
_cell.length_b   1.000
_cell.length_c   1.000
_cell.angle_alpha   90.00
_cell.angle_beta   90.00
_cell.angle_gamma   90.00
#
_symmetry.space_group_name_H-M   'P 1'
#
loop_
_entity.id
_entity.type
_entity.pdbx_description
1 polymer ?
#
loop_
_entity_poly.entity_id
_entity_poly.type
_entity_poly.pdbx_seq_one_letter_code
_entity_poly.pdbx_strand_id
1 'polypeptide(L)'
;MTRLFPSLLLLFSCLLLDGCKHYAPPPPPTTGATYRPVYATYATVRSVQTLAPQPLKNVGKIYVKDNYLFINEVGSGIHIVDNRDPANPVRLSFVSIPGNHELAVKDSILYADNTLDLVALNIANPRSIRVMKRIENAFPYPAFPQFTNVRFECADPDRGVVVRWEKSDVKNPQCYR
;
A
#
# COMPACT_ATOMS: atom_id res chain seq x y z
N MET A 1 -21.66 0.49 -65.67
CA MET A 1 -22.30 0.09 -64.39
C MET A 1 -21.68 -1.23 -63.91
N THR A 2 -20.43 -1.25 -63.41
CA THR A 2 -19.75 -2.55 -63.06
C THR A 2 -18.64 -2.43 -62.01
N ARG A 3 -18.65 -1.40 -61.14
CA ARG A 3 -17.59 -1.18 -60.12
C ARG A 3 -18.06 -1.22 -58.66
N LEU A 4 -19.37 -1.35 -58.39
CA LEU A 4 -19.93 -1.33 -57.02
C LEU A 4 -19.99 -2.70 -56.32
N PHE A 5 -19.97 -3.80 -57.08
CA PHE A 5 -20.13 -5.15 -56.54
C PHE A 5 -18.91 -5.68 -55.72
N PRO A 6 -17.65 -5.49 -56.16
CA PRO A 6 -16.50 -6.00 -55.39
C PRO A 6 -16.25 -5.19 -54.10
N SER A 7 -16.60 -3.91 -54.06
CA SER A 7 -16.49 -3.07 -52.86
C SER A 7 -17.48 -3.47 -51.76
N LEU A 8 -18.66 -3.98 -52.14
CA LEU A 8 -19.68 -4.44 -51.20
C LEU A 8 -19.30 -5.79 -50.55
N LEU A 9 -18.65 -6.69 -51.30
CA LEU A 9 -18.11 -7.94 -50.76
C LEU A 9 -16.94 -7.70 -49.79
N LEU A 10 -16.08 -6.71 -50.05
CA LEU A 10 -14.96 -6.38 -49.15
C LEU A 10 -15.47 -5.81 -47.81
N LEU A 11 -16.50 -4.95 -47.83
CA LEU A 11 -17.12 -4.42 -46.60
C LEU A 11 -17.82 -5.51 -45.78
N PHE A 12 -18.46 -6.48 -46.43
CA PHE A 12 -19.11 -7.61 -45.73
C PHE A 12 -18.09 -8.56 -45.09
N SER A 13 -16.92 -8.71 -45.70
CA SER A 13 -15.79 -9.48 -45.14
C SER A 13 -15.19 -8.82 -43.89
N CYS A 14 -15.18 -7.48 -43.80
CA CYS A 14 -14.66 -6.78 -42.62
C CYS A 14 -15.60 -6.89 -41.40
N LEU A 15 -16.91 -7.05 -41.60
CA LEU A 15 -17.90 -7.22 -40.52
C LEU A 15 -17.84 -8.61 -39.87
N LEU A 16 -17.26 -9.62 -40.54
CA LEU A 16 -17.08 -10.97 -40.00
C LEU A 16 -15.77 -11.13 -39.19
N LEU A 17 -14.92 -10.09 -39.16
CA LEU A 17 -13.67 -10.07 -38.40
C LEU A 17 -13.82 -9.41 -37.01
N ASP A 18 -15.03 -8.98 -36.62
CA ASP A 18 -15.33 -8.47 -35.27
C ASP A 18 -15.48 -9.63 -34.27
N GLY A 19 -14.45 -10.47 -34.19
CA GLY A 19 -14.33 -11.63 -33.31
C GLY A 19 -13.84 -11.27 -31.92
N CYS A 20 -14.15 -10.08 -31.39
CA CYS A 20 -13.91 -9.76 -30.00
C CYS A 20 -14.82 -10.63 -29.12
N LYS A 21 -14.42 -11.88 -28.88
CA LYS A 21 -14.92 -12.66 -27.75
C LYS A 21 -14.53 -11.89 -26.49
N HIS A 22 -15.49 -11.13 -25.95
CA HIS A 22 -15.35 -10.54 -24.63
C HIS A 22 -15.08 -11.67 -23.64
N TYR A 23 -13.85 -11.73 -23.14
CA TYR A 23 -13.49 -12.61 -22.05
C TYR A 23 -14.20 -12.09 -20.80
N ALA A 24 -15.38 -12.64 -20.51
CA ALA A 24 -16.03 -12.43 -19.23
C ALA A 24 -15.22 -13.22 -18.18
N PRO A 25 -14.67 -12.57 -17.15
CA PRO A 25 -14.01 -13.30 -16.07
C PRO A 25 -15.03 -14.25 -15.41
N PRO A 26 -14.58 -15.43 -14.94
CA PRO A 26 -15.46 -16.35 -14.24
C PRO A 26 -16.07 -15.67 -13.00
N PRO A 27 -17.28 -16.07 -12.59
CA PRO A 27 -17.91 -15.52 -11.40
C PRO A 27 -17.04 -15.81 -10.17
N PRO A 28 -17.03 -14.90 -9.16
CA PRO A 28 -16.16 -15.08 -8.01
C PRO A 28 -16.48 -16.36 -7.20
N PRO A 29 -15.47 -17.15 -6.79
CA PRO A 29 -15.64 -18.43 -6.08
C PRO A 29 -16.33 -18.25 -4.72
N THR A 30 -17.46 -18.95 -4.50
CA THR A 30 -18.34 -18.84 -3.31
C THR A 30 -17.78 -19.49 -2.06
N THR A 31 -16.68 -20.23 -2.19
CA THR A 31 -15.96 -20.88 -1.12
C THR A 31 -14.53 -20.35 -1.05
N GLY A 32 -13.95 -20.28 0.15
CA GLY A 32 -12.59 -19.80 0.35
C GLY A 32 -12.43 -18.95 1.61
N ALA A 33 -11.23 -18.39 1.79
CA ALA A 33 -10.95 -17.49 2.91
C ALA A 33 -11.69 -16.15 2.74
N THR A 34 -12.30 -15.68 3.83
CA THR A 34 -12.95 -14.38 3.89
C THR A 34 -12.23 -13.44 4.85
N TYR A 35 -12.35 -12.13 4.61
CA TYR A 35 -11.65 -11.10 5.39
C TYR A 35 -12.57 -9.96 5.80
N ARG A 36 -12.29 -9.37 6.97
CA ARG A 36 -12.93 -8.15 7.43
C ARG A 36 -11.92 -7.00 7.60
N PRO A 37 -12.33 -5.75 7.34
CA PRO A 37 -11.48 -4.59 7.58
C PRO A 37 -11.37 -4.31 9.07
N VAL A 38 -10.17 -3.90 9.50
CA VAL A 38 -9.93 -3.37 10.84
C VAL A 38 -9.66 -1.88 10.71
N TYR A 39 -10.46 -1.08 11.40
CA TYR A 39 -10.44 0.38 11.30
C TYR A 39 -9.61 1.03 12.40
N ALA A 40 -9.04 2.19 12.08
CA ALA A 40 -8.51 3.16 13.02
C ALA A 40 -9.01 4.57 12.67
N THR A 41 -8.97 5.49 13.64
CA THR A 41 -9.32 6.90 13.36
C THR A 41 -8.22 7.57 12.54
N TYR A 42 -8.60 8.57 11.74
CA TYR A 42 -7.63 9.38 11.00
C TYR A 42 -6.58 10.03 11.90
N ALA A 43 -6.98 10.51 13.08
CA ALA A 43 -6.07 11.10 14.06
C ALA A 43 -5.01 10.08 14.55
N THR A 44 -5.42 8.85 14.83
CA THR A 44 -4.51 7.78 15.23
C THR A 44 -3.54 7.43 14.11
N VAL A 45 -4.03 7.27 12.87
CA VAL A 45 -3.17 6.92 11.72
C VAL A 45 -2.17 8.03 11.41
N ARG A 46 -2.56 9.30 11.58
CA ARG A 46 -1.71 10.47 11.27
C ARG A 46 -0.74 10.85 12.40
N SER A 47 -0.75 10.14 13.53
CA SER A 47 0.15 10.39 14.65
C SER A 47 1.55 9.82 14.40
N VAL A 48 2.43 10.67 13.87
CA VAL A 48 3.85 10.33 13.66
C VAL A 48 4.71 10.81 14.82
N GLN A 49 5.52 9.94 15.40
CA GLN A 49 6.31 10.24 16.60
C GLN A 49 7.69 9.57 16.57
N THR A 50 8.71 10.25 17.08
CA THR A 50 10.02 9.64 17.34
C THR A 50 10.02 9.05 18.76
N LEU A 51 10.27 7.75 18.86
CA LEU A 51 10.29 6.97 20.09
C LEU A 51 11.70 6.43 20.36
N ALA A 52 11.90 5.91 21.58
CA ALA A 52 13.10 5.17 21.93
C ALA A 52 13.29 3.93 21.03
N PRO A 53 14.52 3.43 20.86
CA PRO A 53 14.80 2.21 20.12
C PRO A 53 13.90 1.03 20.51
N GLN A 54 13.43 0.28 19.52
CA GLN A 54 12.59 -0.91 19.73
C GLN A 54 13.25 -2.17 19.15
N PRO A 55 12.89 -3.38 19.63
CA PRO A 55 13.22 -4.62 18.95
C PRO A 55 12.56 -4.70 17.57
N LEU A 56 13.28 -5.28 16.60
CA LEU A 56 12.74 -5.63 15.29
C LEU A 56 11.74 -6.79 15.46
N LYS A 57 10.60 -6.75 14.77
CA LYS A 57 9.60 -7.84 14.82
C LYS A 57 9.25 -8.37 13.43
N ASN A 58 8.69 -7.51 12.58
CA ASN A 58 8.20 -7.79 11.24
C ASN A 58 8.83 -6.79 10.27
N VAL A 59 10.09 -7.05 9.94
CA VAL A 59 10.89 -6.17 9.09
C VAL A 59 10.48 -6.27 7.63
N GLY A 60 10.42 -5.12 6.98
CA GLY A 60 10.21 -4.98 5.55
C GLY A 60 11.50 -4.55 4.86
N LYS A 61 11.38 -3.50 4.04
CA LYS A 61 12.49 -2.92 3.28
C LYS A 61 13.56 -2.31 4.18
N ILE A 62 14.82 -2.43 3.77
CA ILE A 62 15.97 -1.76 4.37
C ILE A 62 16.49 -0.72 3.38
N TYR A 63 16.77 0.48 3.86
CA TYR A 63 17.41 1.54 3.09
C TYR A 63 18.70 1.98 3.79
N VAL A 64 19.77 2.17 3.02
CA VAL A 64 21.06 2.65 3.53
C VAL A 64 21.27 4.07 3.05
N LYS A 65 21.58 4.97 3.98
CA LYS A 65 22.06 6.30 3.65
C LYS A 65 23.20 6.68 4.58
N ASP A 66 24.33 7.05 3.98
CA ASP A 66 25.59 7.32 4.69
C ASP A 66 25.92 6.12 5.61
N ASN A 67 26.08 6.37 6.90
CA ASN A 67 26.33 5.33 7.90
C ASN A 67 25.06 4.89 8.65
N TYR A 68 23.87 5.17 8.11
CA TYR A 68 22.61 4.83 8.79
C TYR A 68 21.79 3.82 7.99
N LEU A 69 21.15 2.90 8.72
CA LEU A 69 20.12 2.02 8.20
C LEU A 69 18.75 2.55 8.62
N PHE A 70 17.82 2.54 7.68
CA PHE A 70 16.41 2.82 7.86
C PHE A 70 15.67 1.53 7.56
N ILE A 71 15.17 0.88 8.60
CA ILE A 71 14.56 -0.45 8.49
C ILE A 71 13.06 -0.29 8.70
N ASN A 72 12.26 -0.55 7.69
CA ASN A 72 10.81 -0.53 7.82
C ASN A 72 10.36 -1.68 8.74
N GLU A 73 9.49 -1.33 9.69
CA GLU A 73 8.69 -2.25 10.50
C GLU A 73 7.28 -2.20 9.93
N VAL A 74 6.88 -3.26 9.21
CA VAL A 74 5.72 -3.25 8.32
C VAL A 74 4.46 -2.84 9.08
N GLY A 75 3.81 -1.78 8.62
CA GLY A 75 2.59 -1.21 9.20
C GLY A 75 2.79 -0.40 10.47
N SER A 76 4.03 -0.25 10.97
CA SER A 76 4.31 0.39 12.27
C SER A 76 5.21 1.61 12.17
N GLY A 77 6.22 1.59 11.29
CA GLY A 77 7.17 2.70 11.17
C GLY A 77 8.55 2.30 10.70
N ILE A 78 9.57 3.04 11.14
CA ILE A 78 10.95 2.92 10.66
C ILE A 78 11.93 2.94 11.82
N HIS A 79 12.76 1.90 11.93
CA HIS A 79 13.91 1.88 12.84
C HIS A 79 15.08 2.65 12.25
N ILE A 80 15.74 3.44 13.08
CA ILE A 80 16.95 4.19 12.72
C ILE A 80 18.13 3.55 13.43
N VAL A 81 19.09 3.08 12.66
CA VAL A 81 20.26 2.36 13.17
C VAL A 81 21.52 3.02 12.68
N ASP A 82 22.45 3.26 13.60
CA ASP A 82 23.82 3.64 13.29
C ASP A 82 24.61 2.39 12.88
N ASN A 83 25.21 2.45 11.72
CA ASN A 83 25.93 1.35 11.08
C ASN A 83 27.36 1.76 10.70
N ARG A 84 27.96 2.71 11.45
CA ARG A 84 29.38 3.08 11.32
C ARG A 84 30.33 1.91 11.60
N ASP A 85 29.95 1.02 12.51
CA ASP A 85 30.56 -0.31 12.69
C ASP A 85 29.54 -1.37 12.29
N PRO A 86 29.62 -1.93 11.06
CA PRO A 86 28.69 -2.96 10.61
C PRO A 86 28.74 -4.26 11.41
N ALA A 87 29.83 -4.52 12.16
CA ALA A 87 29.91 -5.66 13.06
C ALA A 87 29.11 -5.44 14.35
N ASN A 88 28.89 -4.17 14.74
CA ASN A 88 28.19 -3.78 15.96
C ASN A 88 27.22 -2.59 15.73
N PRO A 89 26.13 -2.78 14.97
CA PRO A 89 25.18 -1.71 14.70
C PRO A 89 24.43 -1.25 15.97
N VAL A 90 24.18 0.05 16.09
CA VAL A 90 23.56 0.67 17.27
C VAL A 90 22.19 1.27 16.92
N ARG A 91 21.12 0.72 17.50
CA ARG A 91 19.76 1.27 17.33
C ARG A 91 19.64 2.64 18.00
N LEU A 92 19.24 3.67 17.26
CA LEU A 92 19.20 5.05 17.73
C LEU A 92 17.81 5.52 18.14
N SER A 93 16.80 5.17 17.36
CA SER A 93 15.40 5.55 17.57
C SER A 93 14.46 4.69 16.73
N PHE A 94 13.17 4.81 17.01
CA PHE A 94 12.10 4.27 16.18
C PHE A 94 11.12 5.38 15.83
N VAL A 95 10.88 5.63 14.55
CA VAL A 95 9.87 6.58 14.09
C VAL A 95 8.57 5.82 13.86
N SER A 96 7.62 5.99 14.77
CA SER A 96 6.27 5.46 14.62
C SER A 96 5.56 6.18 13.49
N ILE A 97 5.17 5.44 12.45
CA ILE A 97 4.40 5.91 11.29
C ILE A 97 3.33 4.84 11.04
N PRO A 98 2.14 4.94 11.66
CA PRO A 98 1.11 3.91 11.54
C PRO A 98 0.74 3.61 10.09
N GLY A 99 0.71 2.33 9.71
CA GLY A 99 0.41 1.92 8.34
C GLY A 99 1.49 2.30 7.31
N ASN A 100 2.75 2.46 7.72
CA ASN A 100 3.88 2.64 6.81
C ASN A 100 4.38 1.30 6.25
N HIS A 101 4.55 1.22 4.94
CA HIS A 101 5.09 0.06 4.23
C HIS A 101 6.33 0.40 3.40
N GLU A 102 6.40 1.63 2.88
CA GLU A 102 7.44 2.06 1.96
C GLU A 102 8.18 3.29 2.45
N LEU A 103 9.45 3.36 2.06
CA LEU A 103 10.25 4.55 2.23
C LEU A 103 11.18 4.80 1.05
N ALA A 104 11.52 6.08 0.90
CA ALA A 104 12.60 6.57 0.06
C ALA A 104 13.31 7.71 0.79
N VAL A 105 14.61 7.90 0.51
CA VAL A 105 15.39 8.98 1.14
C VAL A 105 16.05 9.81 0.06
N LYS A 106 15.94 11.13 0.18
CA LYS A 106 16.68 12.10 -0.62
C LYS A 106 17.25 13.15 0.31
N ASP A 107 18.57 13.32 0.30
CA ASP A 107 19.28 14.24 1.20
C ASP A 107 18.90 13.98 2.67
N SER A 108 18.53 15.00 3.43
CA SER A 108 18.08 14.86 4.81
C SER A 108 16.57 14.63 4.95
N ILE A 109 15.88 14.24 3.87
CA ILE A 109 14.43 14.01 3.87
C ILE A 109 14.12 12.55 3.58
N LEU A 110 13.43 11.91 4.52
CA LEU A 110 12.82 10.60 4.35
C LEU A 110 11.36 10.78 3.95
N TYR A 111 10.96 10.18 2.85
CA TYR A 111 9.59 10.10 2.38
C TYR A 111 9.03 8.73 2.76
N ALA A 112 7.86 8.71 3.39
CA ALA A 112 7.19 7.50 3.84
C ALA A 112 5.70 7.57 3.53
N ASP A 113 5.12 6.47 3.09
CA ASP A 113 3.67 6.33 3.08
C ASP A 113 3.14 6.24 4.52
N ASN A 114 1.93 6.74 4.71
CA ASN A 114 1.22 6.72 5.98
C ASN A 114 -0.25 6.43 5.69
N THR A 115 -0.50 5.21 5.21
CA THR A 115 -1.79 4.74 4.68
C THR A 115 -2.30 5.60 3.51
N LEU A 116 -3.09 6.64 3.78
CA LEU A 116 -3.68 7.52 2.77
C LEU A 116 -2.73 8.65 2.37
N ASP A 117 -1.78 8.97 3.23
CA ASP A 117 -0.98 10.18 3.12
C ASP A 117 0.47 9.84 2.73
N LEU A 118 1.16 10.83 2.17
CA LEU A 118 2.62 10.83 2.03
C LEU A 118 3.21 11.81 3.04
N VAL A 119 4.15 11.36 3.86
CA VAL A 119 4.86 12.22 4.83
C VAL A 119 6.31 12.39 4.45
N ALA A 120 6.82 13.61 4.60
CA ALA A 120 8.22 13.96 4.47
C ALA A 120 8.79 14.30 5.85
N LEU A 121 9.85 13.59 6.24
CA LEU A 121 10.45 13.60 7.56
C LEU A 121 11.88 14.13 7.47
N ASN A 122 12.22 15.13 8.30
CA ASN A 122 13.61 15.56 8.44
C ASN A 122 14.38 14.55 9.29
N ILE A 123 15.41 13.95 8.70
CA ILE A 123 16.27 12.92 9.30
C ILE A 123 17.69 13.42 9.60
N ALA A 124 17.94 14.73 9.56
CA ALA A 124 19.25 15.31 9.87
C ALA A 124 19.72 14.97 11.30
N ASN A 125 18.79 14.89 12.27
CA ASN A 125 19.06 14.36 13.60
C ASN A 125 18.33 13.01 13.78
N PRO A 126 19.04 11.87 13.76
CA PRO A 126 18.42 10.54 13.83
C PRO A 126 17.73 10.26 15.17
N ARG A 127 17.93 11.08 16.20
CA ARG A 127 17.27 10.96 17.51
C ARG A 127 16.08 11.91 17.68
N SER A 128 15.86 12.82 16.74
CA SER A 128 14.76 13.80 16.78
C SER A 128 14.20 14.05 15.39
N ILE A 129 13.56 13.02 14.84
CA ILE A 129 12.95 13.07 13.51
C ILE A 129 11.61 13.79 13.61
N ARG A 130 11.34 14.69 12.65
CA ARG A 130 10.14 15.52 12.64
C ARG A 130 9.47 15.53 11.28
N VAL A 131 8.14 15.53 11.26
CA VAL A 131 7.35 15.74 10.05
C VAL A 131 7.55 17.18 9.58
N MET A 132 8.06 17.33 8.36
CA MET A 132 8.19 18.62 7.68
C MET A 132 6.98 18.94 6.82
N LYS A 133 6.42 17.90 6.18
CA LYS A 133 5.27 18.04 5.30
C LYS A 133 4.45 16.76 5.30
N ARG A 134 3.14 16.93 5.16
CA ARG A 134 2.18 15.87 4.90
C ARG A 134 1.40 16.26 3.65
N ILE A 135 1.26 15.32 2.72
CA ILE A 135 0.33 15.41 1.60
C ILE A 135 -0.79 14.43 1.92
N GLU A 136 -1.94 14.97 2.31
CA GLU A 136 -3.10 14.16 2.65
C GLU A 136 -3.72 13.54 1.41
N ASN A 137 -4.24 12.31 1.54
CA ASN A 137 -4.92 11.60 0.45
C ASN A 137 -4.06 11.49 -0.82
N ALA A 138 -2.75 11.35 -0.64
CA ALA A 138 -1.80 11.09 -1.72
C ALA A 138 -2.03 9.71 -2.36
N PHE A 139 -2.63 8.78 -1.61
CA PHE A 139 -2.93 7.42 -2.04
C PHE A 139 -4.43 7.11 -1.97
N PRO A 140 -4.94 6.21 -2.82
CA PRO A 140 -6.32 5.76 -2.75
C PRO A 140 -6.66 5.11 -1.41
N TYR A 141 -7.94 5.18 -1.03
CA TYR A 141 -8.43 4.50 0.16
C TYR A 141 -8.18 2.98 0.08
N PRO A 142 -7.69 2.32 1.15
CA PRO A 142 -7.41 0.88 1.18
C PRO A 142 -8.71 0.05 1.21
N ALA A 143 -9.44 0.07 0.09
CA ALA A 143 -10.77 -0.48 -0.03
C ALA A 143 -10.82 -2.02 -0.11
N PHE A 144 -9.66 -2.67 -0.24
CA PHE A 144 -9.56 -4.11 -0.45
C PHE A 144 -8.31 -4.72 0.22
N PRO A 145 -8.34 -6.02 0.57
CA PRO A 145 -7.18 -6.74 1.10
C PRO A 145 -6.09 -6.89 0.04
N GLN A 146 -4.83 -7.03 0.47
CA GLN A 146 -3.69 -7.27 -0.43
C GLN A 146 -3.75 -8.62 -1.19
N PHE A 147 -4.63 -9.53 -0.77
CA PHE A 147 -4.82 -10.84 -1.38
C PHE A 147 -5.79 -10.75 -2.57
N THR A 148 -5.55 -11.56 -3.61
CA THR A 148 -6.44 -11.72 -4.78
C THR A 148 -7.21 -13.03 -4.69
N ASN A 149 -8.30 -13.13 -5.43
CA ASN A 149 -9.26 -14.23 -5.40
C ASN A 149 -9.90 -14.47 -4.02
N VAL A 150 -10.21 -13.40 -3.28
CA VAL A 150 -10.79 -13.48 -1.94
C VAL A 150 -12.06 -12.64 -1.82
N ARG A 151 -13.01 -13.14 -1.02
CA ARG A 151 -14.21 -12.38 -0.66
C ARG A 151 -14.01 -11.66 0.68
N PHE A 152 -14.61 -10.48 0.84
CA PHE A 152 -14.44 -9.68 2.04
C PHE A 152 -15.64 -8.79 2.36
N GLU A 153 -15.74 -8.34 3.61
CA GLU A 153 -16.64 -7.26 4.02
C GLU A 153 -16.19 -5.96 3.35
N CYS A 154 -17.10 -5.31 2.60
CA CYS A 154 -16.78 -4.06 1.92
C CYS A 154 -16.31 -3.00 2.92
N ALA A 155 -15.21 -2.33 2.59
CA ALA A 155 -14.70 -1.27 3.44
C ALA A 155 -15.65 -0.06 3.43
N ASP A 156 -15.81 0.56 4.60
CA ASP A 156 -16.69 1.68 4.86
C ASP A 156 -15.85 2.86 5.37
N PRO A 157 -15.61 3.89 4.52
CA PRO A 157 -14.83 5.07 4.88
C PRO A 157 -15.37 5.85 6.09
N ASP A 158 -16.66 5.72 6.40
CA ASP A 158 -17.28 6.41 7.55
C ASP A 158 -16.88 5.79 8.89
N ARG A 159 -16.42 4.52 8.88
CA ARG A 159 -15.88 3.82 10.06
C ARG A 159 -14.42 4.13 10.35
N GLY A 160 -13.76 4.91 9.49
CA GLY A 160 -12.37 5.32 9.62
C GLY A 160 -11.48 4.75 8.50
N VAL A 161 -10.19 4.63 8.78
CA VAL A 161 -9.21 4.13 7.82
C VAL A 161 -8.97 2.63 8.05
N VAL A 162 -9.06 1.81 7.01
CA VAL A 162 -8.66 0.40 7.11
C VAL A 162 -7.14 0.32 7.29
N VAL A 163 -6.70 -0.19 8.44
CA VAL A 163 -5.26 -0.34 8.76
C VAL A 163 -4.76 -1.77 8.59
N ARG A 164 -5.66 -2.75 8.58
CA ARG A 164 -5.35 -4.15 8.24
C ARG A 164 -6.60 -4.92 7.83
N TRP A 165 -6.38 -6.06 7.20
CA TRP A 165 -7.41 -7.05 6.90
C TRP A 165 -7.19 -8.30 7.73
N GLU A 166 -8.25 -8.78 8.37
CA GLU A 166 -8.21 -9.94 9.24
C GLU A 166 -9.02 -11.07 8.65
N LYS A 167 -8.44 -12.28 8.59
CA LYS A 167 -9.18 -13.47 8.18
C LYS A 167 -10.31 -13.72 9.18
N SER A 168 -11.53 -13.83 8.68
CA SER A 168 -12.74 -13.96 9.50
C SER A 168 -13.82 -14.65 8.69
N ASP A 169 -14.69 -15.42 9.34
CA ASP A 169 -15.85 -16.05 8.69
C ASP A 169 -16.95 -14.99 8.45
N VAL A 170 -16.80 -14.24 7.36
CA VAL A 170 -17.76 -13.19 6.98
C VAL A 170 -18.98 -13.86 6.38
N LYS A 171 -20.17 -13.60 6.95
CA LYS A 171 -21.44 -14.05 6.37
C LYS A 171 -21.80 -13.17 5.19
N ASN A 172 -22.07 -13.79 4.03
CA ASN A 172 -22.47 -13.10 2.80
C ASN A 172 -21.55 -11.93 2.40
N PRO A 173 -20.24 -12.16 2.19
CA PRO A 173 -19.31 -11.11 1.80
C PRO A 173 -19.66 -10.58 0.40
N GLN A 174 -19.95 -9.28 0.33
CA GLN A 174 -20.43 -8.61 -0.88
C GLN A 174 -19.28 -8.19 -1.81
N CYS A 175 -18.08 -8.01 -1.27
CA CYS A 175 -16.92 -7.57 -2.03
C CYS A 175 -15.99 -8.74 -2.38
N TYR A 176 -15.33 -8.61 -3.53
CA TYR A 176 -14.37 -9.58 -4.06
C TYR A 176 -13.21 -8.85 -4.74
N ARG A 177 -12.01 -9.40 -4.61
CA ARG A 177 -10.78 -8.97 -5.26
C ARG A 177 -10.11 -10.17 -5.88
#